data_AF-A0AAQ3J3U9-F1
#
_entry.id   AF-A0AAQ3J3U9-F1
#
_cell.length_a   1.000
_cell.length_b   1.000
_cell.length_c   1.000
_cell.angle_alpha   90.00
_cell.angle_beta   90.00
_cell.angle_gamma   90.00
#
_symmetry.space_group_name_H-M   'P 1'
#
loop_
_entity.id
_entity.type
_entity.pdbx_description
1 polymer ?
#
loop_
_entity_poly.entity_id
_entity_poly.type
_entity_poly.pdbx_seq_one_letter_code
_entity_poly.pdbx_strand_id
1 'polypeptide(L)'
;MTVEACYQVRCPASDQPAHRGFQSLSRERYLDIVVTLDSPSTKRFLVFDAKYRSARASVLDAMESAHIYHDSLQWKGIKPDVSLLLIPRADKVTALISPTYHADYGVGAWQISAESEGEALGIELKRILSAIPIAAAPAPTIAIGTAK
;
A
#
# COMPACT_ATOMS: atom_id res chain seq x y z
N MET A 1 15.24 -13.65 9.12
CA MET A 1 14.39 -12.77 8.30
C MET A 1 13.13 -13.54 8.01
N THR A 2 11.97 -12.95 8.26
CA THR A 2 10.66 -13.57 8.08
C THR A 2 9.83 -12.69 7.17
N VAL A 3 9.20 -13.29 6.16
CA VAL A 3 8.21 -12.64 5.32
C VAL A 3 6.88 -13.35 5.56
N GLU A 4 5.84 -12.59 5.92
CA GLU A 4 4.52 -13.15 6.21
C GLU A 4 3.44 -12.39 5.43
N ALA A 5 2.56 -13.13 4.76
CA ALA A 5 1.33 -12.60 4.19
C ALA A 5 0.18 -12.89 5.17
N CYS A 6 -0.39 -11.83 5.73
CA CYS A 6 -1.51 -11.88 6.65
C CYS A 6 -2.79 -11.50 5.92
N TYR A 7 -3.88 -12.23 6.18
CA TYR A 7 -5.18 -12.03 5.54
C TYR A 7 -6.18 -11.50 6.56
N GLN A 8 -7.10 -10.64 6.11
CA GLN A 8 -8.19 -10.08 6.93
C GLN A 8 -7.67 -9.49 8.26
N VAL A 9 -6.63 -8.67 8.15
CA VAL A 9 -5.91 -8.12 9.30
C VAL A 9 -6.76 -7.09 10.02
N ARG A 10 -7.10 -7.38 11.27
CA ARG A 10 -7.70 -6.41 12.19
C ARG A 10 -6.65 -5.45 12.71
N CYS A 11 -6.91 -4.16 12.56
CA CYS A 11 -6.10 -3.05 13.07
C CYS A 11 -6.95 -2.23 14.06
N PRO A 12 -6.90 -2.52 15.36
CA PRO A 12 -7.64 -1.77 16.39
C PRO A 12 -7.26 -0.29 16.41
N ALA A 13 -8.15 0.56 16.91
CA ALA A 13 -7.87 1.98 17.14
C ALA A 13 -6.73 2.18 18.17
N SER A 14 -6.17 3.39 18.22
CA SER A 14 -4.96 3.67 19.02
C SER A 14 -5.17 3.57 20.53
N ASP A 15 -6.41 3.69 20.97
CA ASP A 15 -6.86 3.52 22.35
C ASP A 15 -7.02 2.04 22.77
N GLN A 16 -6.89 1.11 21.81
CA GLN A 16 -6.99 -0.33 22.04
C GLN A 16 -5.64 -1.03 21.87
N PRO A 17 -5.42 -2.18 22.54
CA PRO A 17 -4.21 -2.99 22.35
C PRO A 17 -4.02 -3.39 20.89
N ALA A 18 -2.78 -3.29 20.40
CA ALA A 18 -2.42 -3.72 19.04
C ALA A 18 -2.69 -5.22 18.84
N HIS A 19 -3.16 -5.59 17.64
CA HIS A 19 -3.42 -6.97 17.26
C HIS A 19 -2.27 -7.52 16.41
N ARG A 20 -1.48 -8.47 16.93
CA ARG A 20 -0.26 -8.98 16.26
C ARG A 20 0.74 -7.88 15.85
N GLY A 21 0.75 -6.79 16.61
CA GLY A 21 1.54 -5.59 16.33
C GLY A 21 0.87 -4.57 15.40
N PHE A 22 -0.30 -4.88 14.82
CA PHE A 22 -1.06 -3.96 13.99
C PHE A 22 -1.96 -3.04 14.81
N GLN A 23 -2.04 -1.77 14.40
CA GLN A 23 -2.90 -0.75 14.99
C GLN A 23 -3.26 0.31 13.93
N SER A 24 -4.33 1.06 14.18
CA SER A 24 -4.72 2.25 13.45
C SER A 24 -4.66 3.46 14.38
N LEU A 25 -4.10 4.57 13.92
CA LEU A 25 -4.06 5.85 14.62
C LEU A 25 -5.43 6.50 14.86
N SER A 26 -6.47 5.99 14.18
CA SER A 26 -7.79 6.60 14.16
C SER A 26 -8.84 5.62 14.66
N ARG A 27 -9.66 5.08 13.76
CA ARG A 27 -10.66 4.05 14.06
C ARG A 27 -10.14 2.66 13.69
N GLU A 28 -10.81 1.65 14.19
CA GLU A 28 -10.57 0.26 13.79
C GLU A 28 -10.73 0.07 12.27
N ARG A 29 -9.83 -0.72 11.70
CA ARG A 29 -9.77 -1.03 10.26
C ARG A 29 -9.53 -2.52 10.05
N TYR A 30 -10.03 -3.02 8.92
CA TYR A 30 -9.81 -4.38 8.46
C TYR A 30 -9.22 -4.31 7.06
N LEU A 31 -8.07 -4.96 6.88
CA LEU A 31 -7.38 -5.02 5.61
C LEU A 31 -7.46 -6.40 5.01
N ASP A 32 -7.62 -6.49 3.69
CA ASP A 32 -7.70 -7.78 3.01
C ASP A 32 -6.37 -8.54 3.09
N ILE A 33 -5.25 -7.88 2.74
CA ILE A 33 -3.93 -8.51 2.70
C ILE A 33 -2.86 -7.53 3.22
N VAL A 34 -1.98 -8.01 4.08
CA VAL A 34 -0.77 -7.31 4.52
C VAL A 34 0.44 -8.20 4.33
N VAL A 35 1.50 -7.66 3.74
CA VAL A 35 2.79 -8.37 3.64
C VAL A 35 3.78 -7.70 4.59
N THR A 36 4.33 -8.47 5.53
CA THR A 36 5.33 -7.98 6.48
C THR A 36 6.71 -8.58 6.19
N LEU A 37 7.75 -7.81 6.48
CA LEU A 37 9.15 -8.24 6.52
C LEU A 37 9.69 -7.90 7.91
N ASP A 38 10.08 -8.93 8.66
CA ASP A 38 10.68 -8.79 9.99
C ASP A 38 12.09 -9.38 10.02
N SER A 39 13.07 -8.56 10.40
CA SER A 39 14.45 -8.97 10.60
C SER A 39 15.09 -8.10 11.68
N PRO A 40 16.22 -8.53 12.28
CA PRO A 40 16.90 -7.72 13.30
C PRO A 40 17.26 -6.29 12.84
N SER A 41 17.56 -6.11 11.56
CA SER A 41 17.98 -4.82 10.98
C SER A 41 16.86 -4.04 10.29
N THR A 42 15.71 -4.66 10.00
CA THR A 42 14.71 -4.08 9.10
C THR A 42 13.32 -4.61 9.42
N LYS A 43 12.37 -3.68 9.58
CA LYS A 43 10.92 -3.94 9.66
C LYS A 43 10.23 -3.15 8.57
N ARG A 44 9.37 -3.80 7.79
CA ARG A 44 8.62 -3.19 6.70
C ARG A 44 7.29 -3.88 6.53
N PHE A 45 6.28 -3.16 6.03
CA PHE A 45 5.05 -3.81 5.59
C PHE A 45 4.36 -3.04 4.48
N LEU A 46 3.56 -3.78 3.71
CA LEU A 46 2.78 -3.29 2.60
C LEU A 46 1.32 -3.67 2.82
N VAL A 47 0.42 -2.80 2.38
CA VAL A 47 -1.02 -3.02 2.46
C VAL A 47 -1.58 -3.25 1.06
N PHE A 48 -2.40 -4.28 0.91
CA PHE A 48 -3.18 -4.54 -0.29
C PHE A 48 -4.65 -4.71 0.08
N ASP A 49 -5.49 -3.96 -0.61
CA ASP A 49 -6.93 -3.91 -0.34
C ASP A 49 -7.69 -4.14 -1.65
N ALA A 50 -8.50 -5.19 -1.69
CA ALA A 50 -9.17 -5.60 -2.91
C ALA A 50 -10.41 -4.74 -3.18
N LYS A 51 -10.52 -4.28 -4.43
CA LYS A 51 -11.65 -3.48 -4.90
C LYS A 51 -12.10 -4.02 -6.25
N TYR A 52 -13.27 -4.65 -6.27
CA TYR A 52 -13.88 -5.16 -7.50
C TYR A 52 -14.57 -4.04 -8.30
N ARG A 53 -13.79 -3.05 -8.74
CA ARG A 53 -14.25 -1.86 -9.47
C ARG A 53 -13.23 -1.48 -10.54
N SER A 54 -13.70 -1.10 -11.73
CA SER A 54 -12.83 -0.70 -12.85
C SER A 54 -13.17 0.66 -13.47
N ALA A 55 -14.34 1.21 -13.16
CA ALA A 55 -14.71 2.53 -13.65
C ALA A 55 -13.78 3.59 -13.02
N ARG A 56 -13.30 4.55 -13.82
CA ARG A 56 -12.33 5.56 -13.38
C ARG A 56 -12.75 6.26 -12.08
N ALA A 57 -13.97 6.78 -12.03
CA ALA A 57 -14.51 7.47 -10.86
C ALA A 57 -14.50 6.54 -9.64
N SER A 58 -14.98 5.31 -9.81
CA SER A 58 -15.04 4.33 -8.73
C SER A 58 -13.67 3.90 -8.19
N VAL A 59 -12.61 3.89 -9.02
CA VAL A 59 -11.25 3.62 -8.55
C VAL A 59 -10.69 4.84 -7.83
N LEU A 60 -10.90 6.05 -8.33
CA LEU A 60 -10.46 7.28 -7.68
C LEU A 60 -11.14 7.50 -6.33
N ASP A 61 -12.43 7.20 -6.21
CA ASP A 61 -13.13 7.22 -4.93
C ASP A 61 -12.52 6.20 -3.95
N ALA A 62 -12.17 5.00 -4.45
CA ALA A 62 -11.53 3.98 -3.63
C ALA A 62 -10.10 4.35 -3.19
N MET A 63 -9.42 5.27 -3.88
CA MET A 63 -8.08 5.73 -3.46
C MET A 63 -8.10 6.39 -2.08
N GLU A 64 -9.25 6.92 -1.64
CA GLU A 64 -9.42 7.42 -0.28
C GLU A 64 -8.98 6.38 0.76
N SER A 65 -9.36 5.11 0.60
CA SER A 65 -8.95 4.07 1.54
C SER A 65 -7.46 3.80 1.49
N ALA A 66 -6.83 3.82 0.31
CA ALA A 66 -5.38 3.65 0.18
C ALA A 66 -4.61 4.75 0.90
N HIS A 67 -5.03 6.01 0.75
CA HIS A 67 -4.43 7.15 1.46
C HIS A 67 -4.61 7.01 2.98
N ILE A 68 -5.83 6.72 3.42
CA ILE A 68 -6.13 6.52 4.83
C ILE A 68 -5.29 5.37 5.41
N TYR A 69 -5.15 4.26 4.70
CA TYR A 69 -4.38 3.11 5.19
C TYR A 69 -2.90 3.41 5.25
N HIS A 70 -2.35 4.10 4.25
CA HIS A 70 -0.95 4.51 4.24
C HIS A 70 -0.60 5.42 5.44
N ASP A 71 -1.50 6.32 5.80
CA ASP A 71 -1.21 7.32 6.84
C ASP A 71 -1.62 6.89 8.25
N SER A 72 -2.70 6.10 8.37
CA SER A 72 -3.26 5.76 9.69
C SER A 72 -2.78 4.42 10.24
N LEU A 73 -2.29 3.50 9.43
CA LEU A 73 -1.95 2.17 9.91
C LEU A 73 -0.53 2.08 10.41
N GLN A 74 -0.36 1.25 11.43
CA GLN A 74 0.93 0.92 12.00
C GLN A 74 1.09 -0.57 12.17
N TRP A 75 2.32 -1.04 12.00
CA TRP A 75 2.76 -2.36 12.42
C TRP A 75 4.03 -2.23 13.23
N LYS A 76 4.01 -2.64 14.51
CA LYS A 76 5.15 -2.49 15.44
C LYS A 76 5.72 -1.05 15.48
N GLY A 77 4.84 -0.05 15.38
CA GLY A 77 5.19 1.37 15.45
C GLY A 77 5.74 1.99 14.16
N ILE A 78 5.76 1.26 13.04
CA ILE A 78 6.10 1.83 11.71
C ILE A 78 4.86 1.95 10.85
N LYS A 79 4.85 2.88 9.90
CA LYS A 79 3.82 3.03 8.85
C LYS A 79 4.12 2.11 7.65
N PRO A 80 3.14 1.78 6.79
CA PRO A 80 3.42 0.96 5.61
C PRO A 80 4.31 1.71 4.63
N ASP A 81 5.11 0.96 3.86
CA ASP A 81 5.87 1.52 2.73
C ASP A 81 4.97 1.90 1.56
N VAL A 82 3.91 1.12 1.35
CA VAL A 82 2.93 1.36 0.30
C VAL A 82 1.56 0.79 0.71
N SER A 83 0.48 1.45 0.27
CA SER A 83 -0.88 0.92 0.30
C SER A 83 -1.49 0.89 -1.09
N LEU A 84 -1.74 -0.30 -1.65
CA LEU A 84 -2.20 -0.48 -3.01
C LEU A 84 -3.61 -1.10 -3.07
N LEU A 85 -4.45 -0.55 -3.94
CA LEU A 85 -5.72 -1.19 -4.30
C LEU A 85 -5.49 -2.32 -5.28
N LEU A 86 -6.06 -3.49 -5.04
CA LEU A 86 -6.09 -4.57 -6.04
C LEU A 86 -7.35 -4.40 -6.89
N ILE A 87 -7.19 -4.13 -8.18
CA ILE A 87 -8.29 -3.87 -9.12
C ILE A 87 -8.27 -4.84 -10.31
N PRO A 88 -9.41 -5.21 -10.90
CA PRO A 88 -9.43 -6.17 -12.01
C PRO A 88 -9.03 -5.55 -13.36
N ARG A 89 -9.03 -4.21 -13.49
CA ARG A 89 -8.64 -3.50 -14.72
C ARG A 89 -8.21 -2.06 -14.43
N ALA A 90 -7.10 -1.64 -15.03
CA ALA A 90 -6.46 -0.34 -14.80
C ALA A 90 -6.40 0.56 -16.05
N ASP A 91 -7.02 0.16 -17.17
CA ASP A 91 -6.97 0.88 -18.44
C ASP A 91 -7.43 2.36 -18.36
N LYS A 92 -8.25 2.68 -17.35
CA LYS A 92 -8.73 4.05 -17.10
C LYS A 92 -7.92 4.84 -16.05
N VAL A 93 -6.93 4.21 -15.42
CA VAL A 93 -6.15 4.74 -14.29
C VAL A 93 -4.67 4.32 -14.38
N THR A 94 -4.11 4.29 -15.58
CA THR A 94 -2.75 3.78 -15.84
C THR A 94 -1.65 4.43 -15.00
N ALA A 95 -1.81 5.70 -14.63
CA ALA A 95 -0.91 6.38 -13.71
C ALA A 95 -0.83 5.71 -12.33
N LEU A 96 -1.96 5.22 -11.79
CA LEU A 96 -2.04 4.62 -10.46
C LEU A 96 -1.33 3.27 -10.35
N ILE A 97 -1.08 2.59 -11.47
CA ILE A 97 -0.35 1.32 -11.51
C ILE A 97 1.13 1.47 -11.84
N SER A 98 1.59 2.71 -12.05
CA SER A 98 3.01 2.95 -12.37
C SER A 98 3.90 2.74 -11.15
N PRO A 99 5.02 2.02 -11.28
CA PRO A 99 6.02 1.92 -10.21
C PRO A 99 6.54 3.28 -9.74
N THR A 100 6.60 4.28 -10.63
CA THR A 100 6.99 5.65 -10.26
C THR A 100 5.96 6.31 -9.37
N TYR A 101 4.67 6.13 -9.67
CA TYR A 101 3.59 6.66 -8.84
C TYR A 101 3.62 6.03 -7.43
N HIS A 102 3.84 4.72 -7.35
CA HIS A 102 3.97 4.03 -6.06
C HIS A 102 5.18 4.54 -5.26
N ALA A 103 6.31 4.78 -5.93
CA ALA A 103 7.52 5.29 -5.30
C ALA A 103 7.36 6.74 -4.81
N ASP A 104 6.69 7.59 -5.59
CA ASP A 104 6.51 9.01 -5.29
C ASP A 104 5.48 9.26 -4.19
N TYR A 105 4.43 8.43 -4.12
CA TYR A 105 3.27 8.69 -3.27
C TYR A 105 3.00 7.65 -2.18
N GLY A 106 3.64 6.47 -2.22
CA GLY A 106 3.36 5.38 -1.27
C GLY A 106 1.94 4.82 -1.38
N VAL A 107 1.21 5.14 -2.45
CA VAL A 107 -0.14 4.65 -2.71
C VAL A 107 -0.34 4.38 -4.20
N GLY A 108 -1.40 3.67 -4.55
CA GLY A 108 -1.78 3.44 -5.94
C GLY A 108 -2.71 2.26 -6.08
N ALA A 109 -2.68 1.65 -7.26
CA ALA A 109 -3.38 0.42 -7.57
C ALA A 109 -2.43 -0.62 -8.19
N TRP A 110 -2.88 -1.86 -8.21
CA TRP A 110 -2.26 -2.97 -8.93
C TRP A 110 -3.37 -3.72 -9.66
N GLN A 111 -3.17 -3.99 -10.96
CA GLN A 111 -4.12 -4.77 -11.73
C GLN A 111 -3.93 -6.27 -11.45
N ILE A 112 -5.02 -6.99 -11.21
CA ILE A 112 -5.06 -8.45 -11.17
C ILE A 112 -5.97 -8.92 -12.30
N SER A 113 -5.40 -9.45 -13.38
CA SER A 113 -6.13 -9.93 -14.56
C SER A 113 -5.86 -11.38 -14.97
N ALA A 114 -4.74 -12.01 -14.58
CA ALA A 114 -4.46 -13.41 -14.91
C ALA A 114 -3.49 -14.11 -13.92
N GLU A 115 -3.49 -15.45 -13.91
CA GLU A 115 -2.61 -16.28 -13.05
C GLU A 115 -1.11 -16.03 -13.29
N SER A 116 -0.72 -15.63 -14.50
CA SER A 116 0.67 -15.28 -14.85
C SER A 116 1.18 -13.98 -14.20
N GLU A 117 0.34 -13.24 -13.49
CA GLU A 117 0.69 -11.97 -12.83
C GLU A 117 1.13 -12.15 -11.37
N GLY A 118 0.99 -13.36 -10.81
CA GLY A 118 1.51 -13.66 -9.47
C GLY A 118 3.03 -13.50 -9.37
N GLU A 119 3.76 -13.88 -10.43
CA GLU A 119 5.21 -13.67 -10.52
C GLU A 119 5.57 -12.19 -10.64
N ALA A 120 4.83 -11.43 -11.44
CA ALA A 120 5.02 -9.98 -11.57
C ALA A 120 4.79 -9.26 -10.24
N LEU A 121 3.74 -9.62 -9.50
CA LEU A 121 3.52 -9.11 -8.15
C LEU A 121 4.65 -9.53 -7.20
N GLY A 122 5.14 -10.77 -7.31
CA GLY A 122 6.31 -11.24 -6.53
C GLY A 122 7.58 -10.44 -6.81
N ILE A 123 7.86 -10.11 -8.08
CA ILE A 123 8.98 -9.24 -8.48
C ILE A 123 8.82 -7.85 -7.88
N GLU A 124 7.61 -7.29 -7.94
CA GLU A 124 7.32 -5.97 -7.39
C GLU A 124 7.44 -5.94 -5.86
N LEU A 125 6.91 -6.95 -5.17
CA LEU A 125 7.09 -7.14 -3.73
C LEU A 125 8.58 -7.20 -3.38
N LYS A 126 9.37 -7.96 -4.14
CA LYS A 126 10.82 -8.03 -3.96
C LYS A 126 11.48 -6.67 -4.19
N ARG A 127 11.09 -5.92 -5.22
CA ARG A 127 11.59 -4.56 -5.49
C ARG A 127 11.29 -3.64 -4.31
N ILE A 128 10.05 -3.58 -3.84
CA ILE A 128 9.63 -2.72 -2.75
C ILE A 128 10.36 -3.10 -1.47
N LEU A 129 10.37 -4.39 -1.10
CA LEU A 129 10.99 -4.89 0.13
C LEU A 129 12.53 -4.80 0.14
N SER A 130 13.18 -4.80 -1.04
CA SER A 130 14.64 -4.66 -1.18
C SER A 130 15.12 -3.22 -1.37
N ALA A 131 14.21 -2.28 -1.68
CA ALA A 131 14.54 -0.85 -1.81
C ALA A 131 14.77 -0.19 -0.43
N ILE A 132 15.36 1.00 -0.39
CA ILE A 132 15.36 1.83 0.83
C ILE A 132 13.90 2.17 1.19
N PRO A 133 13.49 2.21 2.47
CA PRO A 133 12.12 2.55 2.87
C PRO A 133 11.63 3.81 2.17
N ILE A 134 10.50 3.72 1.48
CA ILE A 134 9.89 4.86 0.76
C ILE A 134 9.48 5.96 1.75
N ALA A 135 9.19 5.57 3.00
CA ALA A 135 8.95 6.47 4.11
C ALA A 135 10.10 7.47 4.40
N ALA A 136 11.29 7.30 3.80
CA ALA A 136 12.44 8.21 3.93
C ALA A 136 12.71 9.07 2.68
N ALA A 137 11.92 8.95 1.61
CA ALA A 137 12.11 9.75 0.40
C ALA A 137 11.45 11.14 0.56
N PRO A 138 12.16 12.26 0.26
CA PRO A 138 11.55 13.59 0.27
C PRO A 138 10.42 13.66 -0.77
N ALA A 139 9.36 14.39 -0.44
CA ALA A 139 8.24 14.62 -1.36
C ALA A 139 8.75 15.12 -2.73
N PRO A 140 8.20 14.61 -3.85
CA PRO A 140 8.61 15.07 -5.17
C PRO A 140 8.38 16.59 -5.29
N THR A 141 9.41 17.31 -5.74
CA THR A 141 9.28 18.73 -6.06
C THR A 141 8.36 18.86 -7.26
N ILE A 142 7.11 19.27 -7.03
CA ILE A 142 6.20 19.65 -8.10
C ILE A 142 6.77 20.93 -8.71
N ALA A 143 7.36 20.84 -9.90
CA ALA A 143 7.69 22.01 -10.68
C ALA A 143 6.37 22.71 -11.02
N ILE A 144 6.11 23.84 -10.36
CA ILE A 144 4.99 24.72 -10.68
C ILE A 144 5.25 25.25 -12.09
N GLY A 145 4.64 24.62 -13.08
CA GLY A 145 4.58 25.15 -14.43
C GLY A 145 3.92 26.52 -14.36
N THR A 146 4.64 27.54 -14.81
CA THR A 146 4.13 28.90 -14.95
C THR A 146 2.85 28.88 -15.77
N ALA A 147 1.73 29.23 -15.13
CA ALA A 147 0.51 29.57 -15.83
C ALA A 147 0.80 30.72 -16.81
N LYS A 148 0.47 30.51 -18.08
CA LYS A 148 0.29 31.60 -19.05
C LYS A 148 -1.16 32.05 -19.02
#